data_AF-A0AA37XIK0-F1
#
_entry.id   AF-A0AA37XIK0-F1
#
_cell.length_a   1.000
_cell.length_b   1.000
_cell.length_c   1.000
_cell.angle_alpha   90.00
_cell.angle_beta   90.00
_cell.angle_gamma   90.00
#
_symmetry.space_group_name_H-M   'P 1'
#
loop_
_entity.id
_entity.type
_entity.pdbx_description
1 polymer ?
#
loop_
_entity_poly.entity_id
_entity_poly.type
_entity_poly.pdbx_seq_one_letter_code
_entity_poly.pdbx_strand_id
1 'polypeptide(L)'
;MSELGPDGDALLAAIASRALERNQERADRLVTLLAAGADPLADAVREDATTLAHQIAGSAGTFGYEAASALARTVMDGLAAGGAAATVRPAALRVVELLTLGPDSTEDDDTPTPGAT
;
A
#
# COMPACT_ATOMS: atom_id res chain seq x y z
N MET A 1 6.06 24.46 -15.49
CA MET A 1 6.56 23.71 -16.67
C MET A 1 7.46 22.62 -16.14
N SER A 2 7.17 21.34 -16.41
CA SER A 2 8.04 20.22 -16.00
C SER A 2 9.44 20.38 -16.58
N GLU A 3 10.48 20.15 -15.78
CA GLU A 3 11.90 20.22 -16.19
C GLU A 3 12.30 19.14 -17.22
N LEU A 4 11.44 18.15 -17.43
CA LEU A 4 11.68 16.97 -18.26
C LEU A 4 11.15 17.06 -19.70
N GLY A 5 10.30 18.06 -20.00
CA GLY A 5 9.57 18.13 -21.26
C GLY A 5 8.51 17.00 -21.41
N PRO A 6 7.69 17.06 -22.48
CA PRO A 6 6.54 16.15 -22.65
C PRO A 6 6.92 14.66 -22.74
N ASP A 7 8.10 14.33 -23.28
CA ASP A 7 8.58 12.95 -23.40
C ASP A 7 8.98 12.37 -22.04
N GLY A 8 9.55 13.19 -21.15
CA GLY A 8 9.93 12.74 -19.82
C GLY A 8 8.73 12.61 -18.88
N ASP A 9 7.72 13.46 -19.01
CA ASP A 9 6.45 13.30 -18.30
C ASP A 9 5.74 11.99 -18.70
N ALA A 10 5.73 11.65 -20.00
CA ALA A 10 5.17 10.39 -20.49
C ALA A 10 5.93 9.15 -19.98
N LEU A 11 7.28 9.23 -19.92
CA LEU A 11 8.10 8.16 -19.37
C LEU A 11 7.82 7.94 -17.87
N LEU A 12 7.73 9.03 -17.10
CA LEU A 12 7.39 8.95 -15.67
C LEU A 12 6.01 8.33 -15.45
N ALA A 13 5.01 8.72 -16.25
CA ALA A 13 3.68 8.14 -16.19
C ALA A 13 3.69 6.63 -16.48
N ALA A 14 4.45 6.18 -17.47
CA ALA A 14 4.61 4.76 -17.79
C ALA A 14 5.29 3.98 -16.66
N ILE A 15 6.32 4.55 -16.04
CA ILE A 15 7.00 3.95 -14.88
C ILE A 15 6.04 3.84 -13.69
N ALA A 16 5.28 4.89 -13.41
CA ALA A 16 4.30 4.93 -12.33
C ALA A 16 3.19 3.88 -12.55
N SER A 17 2.65 3.76 -13.76
CA SER A 17 1.65 2.74 -14.12
C SER A 17 2.16 1.33 -13.85
N ARG A 18 3.38 1.01 -14.32
CA ARG A 18 3.98 -0.31 -14.09
C ARG A 18 4.32 -0.57 -12.62
N ALA A 19 4.65 0.47 -11.86
CA ALA A 19 4.86 0.34 -10.42
C ALA A 19 3.54 0.06 -9.70
N LEU A 20 2.45 0.72 -10.09
CA LEU A 20 1.12 0.49 -9.58
C LEU A 20 0.66 -0.96 -9.80
N GLU A 21 0.72 -1.44 -11.05
CA GLU A 21 0.35 -2.82 -11.40
C GLU A 21 1.09 -3.84 -10.52
N ARG A 22 2.42 -3.70 -10.39
CA ARG A 22 3.22 -4.59 -9.53
C ARG A 22 2.86 -4.47 -8.05
N ASN A 23 2.48 -3.29 -7.57
CA ASN A 23 2.07 -3.12 -6.17
C ASN A 23 0.70 -3.76 -5.92
N GLN A 24 -0.22 -3.70 -6.88
CA GLN A 24 -1.50 -4.41 -6.81
C GLN A 24 -1.27 -5.93 -6.73
N GLU A 25 -0.44 -6.49 -7.62
CA GLU A 25 -0.08 -7.92 -7.58
C GLU A 25 0.55 -8.35 -6.24
N ARG A 26 1.46 -7.53 -5.69
CA ARG A 26 2.07 -7.77 -4.38
C ARG A 26 1.06 -7.69 -3.26
N ALA A 27 0.13 -6.74 -3.30
CA ALA A 27 -0.89 -6.56 -2.28
C ALA A 27 -1.89 -7.73 -2.26
N ASP A 28 -2.32 -8.19 -3.43
CA ASP A 28 -3.15 -9.39 -3.56
C ASP A 28 -2.44 -10.65 -3.04
N ARG A 29 -1.15 -10.79 -3.34
CA ARG A 29 -0.33 -11.89 -2.83
C ARG A 29 -0.19 -11.82 -1.32
N LEU A 30 0.03 -10.63 -0.76
CA LEU A 30 0.10 -10.40 0.68
C LEU A 30 -1.20 -10.81 1.37
N VAL A 31 -2.35 -10.37 0.87
CA VAL A 31 -3.67 -10.77 1.40
C VAL A 31 -3.86 -12.28 1.34
N THR A 32 -3.46 -12.92 0.25
CA THR A 32 -3.54 -14.38 0.08
C THR A 32 -2.71 -15.11 1.14
N LEU A 33 -1.47 -14.67 1.40
CA LEU A 33 -0.61 -15.27 2.44
C LEU A 33 -1.21 -15.11 3.83
N LEU A 34 -1.76 -13.94 4.15
CA LEU A 34 -2.38 -13.65 5.44
C LEU A 34 -3.74 -14.38 5.63
N ALA A 35 -4.43 -14.73 4.55
CA ALA A 35 -5.67 -15.50 4.62
C ALA A 35 -5.43 -17.02 4.73
N ALA A 36 -4.37 -17.52 4.10
CA ALA A 36 -4.03 -18.95 4.10
C ALA A 36 -3.22 -19.39 5.31
N GLY A 37 -2.55 -18.46 5.99
CA GLY A 37 -1.72 -18.76 7.14
C GLY A 37 -2.52 -19.18 8.37
N ALA A 38 -2.12 -20.29 9.00
CA ALA A 38 -2.51 -20.59 10.37
C ALA A 38 -1.85 -19.57 11.32
N ASP A 39 -2.50 -19.26 12.44
CA ASP A 39 -1.91 -18.45 13.50
C ASP A 39 -1.31 -19.38 14.58
N PRO A 40 -0.02 -19.21 14.95
CA PRO A 40 0.94 -18.23 14.41
C PRO A 40 1.43 -18.58 13.00
N LEU A 41 1.70 -17.55 12.19
CA LEU A 41 2.29 -17.72 10.86
C LEU A 41 3.62 -18.47 10.94
N ALA A 42 3.83 -19.41 10.01
CA ALA A 42 5.13 -20.02 9.78
C ALA A 42 6.17 -18.95 9.41
N ASP A 43 7.41 -19.10 9.87
CA ASP A 43 8.43 -18.06 9.73
C ASP A 43 8.69 -17.67 8.27
N ALA A 44 8.73 -18.64 7.34
CA ALA A 44 8.87 -18.37 5.91
C ALA A 44 7.70 -17.54 5.35
N VAL A 45 6.46 -17.82 5.79
CA VAL A 45 5.27 -17.04 5.36
C VAL A 45 5.32 -15.63 5.93
N ARG A 46 5.77 -15.48 7.18
CA ARG A 46 5.95 -14.17 7.82
C ARG A 46 7.02 -13.35 7.11
N GLU A 47 8.15 -13.95 6.75
CA GLU A 47 9.24 -13.31 6.00
C GLU A 47 8.78 -12.85 4.62
N ASP A 48 8.09 -13.72 3.87
CA ASP A 48 7.52 -13.39 2.56
C ASP A 48 6.51 -12.24 2.65
N ALA A 49 5.59 -12.30 3.62
CA ALA A 49 4.59 -11.26 3.82
C ALA A 49 5.22 -9.91 4.24
N THR A 50 6.23 -9.95 5.11
CA THR A 50 6.99 -8.76 5.53
C THR A 50 7.73 -8.13 4.34
N THR A 51 8.34 -8.95 3.48
CA THR A 51 9.05 -8.51 2.28
C THR A 51 8.11 -7.83 1.29
N LEU A 52 6.93 -8.41 1.05
CA LEU A 52 5.92 -7.81 0.17
C LEU A 52 5.43 -6.47 0.72
N ALA A 53 5.12 -6.40 2.00
CA ALA A 53 4.69 -5.17 2.66
C ALA A 53 5.76 -4.06 2.57
N HIS A 54 7.04 -4.41 2.77
CA HIS A 54 8.16 -3.48 2.62
C HIS A 54 8.29 -2.94 1.19
N GLN A 55 8.20 -3.81 0.18
CA GLN A 55 8.27 -3.42 -1.22
C GLN A 55 7.12 -2.51 -1.63
N ILE A 56 5.89 -2.80 -1.16
CA ILE A 56 4.73 -1.95 -1.40
C ILE A 56 4.94 -0.59 -0.74
N ALA A 57 5.37 -0.54 0.53
CA ALA A 57 5.62 0.72 1.24
C ALA A 57 6.62 1.62 0.50
N GLY A 58 7.76 1.06 0.09
CA GLY A 58 8.78 1.83 -0.63
C GLY A 58 8.31 2.31 -2.01
N SER A 59 7.66 1.43 -2.77
CA SER A 59 7.21 1.77 -4.11
C SER A 59 6.01 2.72 -4.10
N ALA A 60 5.01 2.49 -3.25
CA ALA A 60 3.81 3.31 -3.15
C ALA A 60 4.14 4.76 -2.78
N GLY A 61 5.01 4.96 -1.78
CA GLY A 61 5.45 6.31 -1.39
C GLY A 61 6.18 7.04 -2.52
N THR A 62 7.03 6.35 -3.27
CA THR A 62 7.73 6.94 -4.43
C THR A 62 6.78 7.52 -5.49
N PHE A 63 5.58 6.94 -5.64
CA PHE A 63 4.61 7.35 -6.67
C PHE A 63 3.37 8.06 -6.10
N GLY A 64 3.44 8.59 -4.87
CA GLY A 64 2.39 9.44 -4.28
C GLY A 64 1.23 8.71 -3.60
N TYR A 65 1.32 7.39 -3.39
CA TYR A 65 0.30 6.61 -2.69
C TYR A 65 0.59 6.58 -1.18
N GLU A 66 0.58 7.74 -0.52
CA GLU A 66 1.05 7.88 0.87
C GLU A 66 0.24 7.04 1.87
N ALA A 67 -1.08 6.99 1.73
CA ALA A 67 -1.92 6.17 2.62
C ALA A 67 -1.66 4.67 2.44
N ALA A 68 -1.49 4.20 1.20
CA ALA A 68 -1.15 2.80 0.94
C ALA A 68 0.25 2.46 1.48
N SER A 69 1.19 3.39 1.31
CA SER A 69 2.55 3.29 1.86
C SER A 69 2.55 3.17 3.38
N ALA A 70 1.81 4.04 4.07
CA ALA A 70 1.70 4.04 5.53
C ALA A 70 1.09 2.73 6.06
N LEU A 71 -0.02 2.27 5.46
CA LEU A 71 -0.66 1.03 5.87
C LEU A 71 0.21 -0.20 5.58
N ALA A 72 0.94 -0.22 4.48
CA ALA A 72 1.90 -1.29 4.19
C ALA A 72 3.03 -1.34 5.24
N ARG A 73 3.50 -0.19 5.74
CA ARG A 73 4.43 -0.14 6.88
C ARG A 73 3.80 -0.69 8.16
N THR A 74 2.55 -0.34 8.46
CA THR A 74 1.82 -0.91 9.61
C THR A 74 1.74 -2.44 9.55
N VAL A 75 1.48 -3.01 8.36
CA VAL A 75 1.48 -4.47 8.17
C VAL A 75 2.87 -5.05 8.41
N MET A 76 3.92 -4.45 7.83
CA MET A 76 5.32 -4.86 8.00
C MET A 76 5.73 -4.86 9.48
N ASP A 77 5.47 -3.77 10.20
CA ASP A 77 5.82 -3.63 11.62
C ASP A 77 5.05 -4.62 12.50
N GLY A 78 3.76 -4.82 12.20
CA GLY A 78 2.93 -5.80 12.90
C GLY A 78 3.44 -7.23 12.73
N LEU A 79 3.86 -7.60 11.52
CA LEU A 79 4.45 -8.91 11.25
C LEU A 79 5.83 -9.07 11.91
N ALA A 80 6.69 -8.05 11.83
CA ALA A 80 8.01 -8.05 12.44
C ALA A 80 7.94 -8.17 13.98
N ALA A 81 6.91 -7.61 14.61
CA ALA A 81 6.63 -7.75 16.03
C ALA A 81 6.04 -9.12 16.43
N GLY A 82 5.83 -10.03 15.48
CA GLY A 82 5.22 -11.34 15.73
C GLY A 82 3.70 -11.31 15.86
N GLY A 83 3.05 -10.26 15.34
CA GLY A 83 1.59 -10.12 15.33
C GLY A 83 0.88 -11.23 14.52
N ALA A 84 -0.34 -11.56 14.93
CA ALA A 84 -1.18 -12.52 14.25
C ALA A 84 -1.63 -12.02 12.86
N ALA A 85 -1.79 -12.94 11.92
CA ALA A 85 -2.23 -12.61 10.56
C ALA A 85 -3.60 -11.92 10.57
N ALA A 86 -4.51 -12.39 11.42
CA ALA A 86 -5.84 -11.80 11.59
C ALA A 86 -5.81 -10.32 12.01
N THR A 87 -4.78 -9.89 12.74
CA THR A 87 -4.63 -8.50 13.21
C THR A 87 -4.20 -7.56 12.09
N VAL A 88 -3.27 -7.99 11.22
CA VAL A 88 -2.72 -7.14 10.15
C VAL A 88 -3.48 -7.23 8.84
N ARG A 89 -4.28 -8.30 8.63
CA ARG A 89 -5.04 -8.52 7.39
C ARG A 89 -5.99 -7.37 7.01
N PRO A 90 -6.72 -6.71 7.93
CA PRO A 90 -7.56 -5.57 7.58
C PRO A 90 -6.77 -4.42 6.94
N ALA A 91 -5.56 -4.13 7.45
CA ALA A 91 -4.69 -3.12 6.86
C ALA A 91 -4.20 -3.54 5.46
N ALA A 92 -3.86 -4.81 5.26
CA ALA A 92 -3.48 -5.33 3.94
C ALA A 92 -4.62 -5.25 2.92
N LEU A 93 -5.87 -5.51 3.32
CA LEU A 93 -7.04 -5.32 2.46
C LEU A 93 -7.23 -3.85 2.07
N ARG A 94 -7.04 -2.94 3.04
CA ARG A 94 -7.15 -1.50 2.76
C ARG A 94 -6.05 -1.01 1.81
N VAL A 95 -4.87 -1.61 1.83
CA VAL A 95 -3.81 -1.34 0.82
C VAL A 95 -4.28 -1.68 -0.59
N VAL A 96 -4.94 -2.83 -0.80
CA VAL A 96 -5.49 -3.23 -2.11
C VAL A 96 -6.50 -2.19 -2.62
N GLU A 97 -7.42 -1.77 -1.75
CA GLU A 97 -8.42 -0.75 -2.09
C GLU A 97 -7.78 0.57 -2.51
N LEU A 98 -6.83 1.07 -1.73
CA LEU A 98 -6.15 2.35 -2.03
C LEU A 98 -5.36 2.31 -3.33
N LEU A 99 -4.69 1.20 -3.63
CA LEU A 99 -3.98 1.01 -4.89
C LEU A 99 -4.94 0.86 -6.09
N THR A 100 -6.22 0.58 -5.86
CA THR A 100 -7.24 0.48 -6.93
C THR A 100 -7.91 1.83 -7.18
N LEU A 101 -8.14 2.63 -6.14
CA LEU A 101 -8.83 3.91 -6.23
C LEU A 101 -7.94 5.03 -6.78
N GLY A 102 -6.62 4.95 -6.59
CA GLY A 102 -5.66 5.98 -7.02
C GLY A 102 -5.14 6.84 -5.85
N PRO A 103 -4.12 7.68 -6.08
CA PRO A 103 -3.38 8.37 -5.02
C PRO A 103 -4.20 9.43 -4.28
N ASP A 104 -5.17 10.07 -4.94
CA ASP A 104 -6.04 11.13 -4.39
C ASP A 104 -7.34 10.62 -3.75
N SER A 105 -7.52 9.30 -3.64
CA SER A 105 -8.77 8.74 -3.10
C SER A 105 -8.80 8.64 -1.58
N THR A 106 -7.81 9.20 -0.90
CA THR A 106 -7.95 9.52 0.52
C THR A 106 -8.93 10.67 0.59
N GLU A 107 -10.13 10.40 1.11
CA GLU A 107 -11.11 11.41 1.46
C GLU A 107 -10.36 12.63 2.03
N ASP A 108 -10.42 13.74 1.30
CA ASP A 108 -10.41 15.06 1.90
C ASP A 108 -11.47 14.99 3.01
N ASP A 109 -11.05 14.75 4.25
CA ASP A 109 -11.80 15.20 5.42
C ASP A 109 -11.64 16.72 5.50
N ASP A 110 -12.03 17.39 4.42
CA ASP A 110 -12.41 18.78 4.41
C ASP A 110 -13.89 18.73 4.79
N THR A 111 -14.15 18.58 6.09
CA THR A 111 -15.45 18.94 6.64
C THR A 111 -15.48 20.46 6.74
N PRO A 112 -16.10 21.22 5.82
CA PRO A 112 -16.50 22.57 6.16
C PRO A 112 -17.61 22.41 7.21
N THR A 113 -17.30 22.67 8.48
CA THR A 113 -18.36 22.89 9.46
C THR A 113 -19.02 24.23 9.10
N PRO A 114 -20.30 24.24 8.70
CA PRO A 114 -21.03 25.47 8.54
C PRO A 114 -21.48 25.97 9.92
N GLY A 115 -20.97 27.14 10.32
CA GLY A 115 -21.73 28.08 11.14
C GLY A 115 -21.20 28.41 12.54
N ALA A 116 -21.14 29.72 12.81
CA ALA A 116 -21.55 30.47 14.00
C ALA A 116 -20.63 31.71 14.10
N THR A 117 -21.04 32.97 13.95
CA THR A 117 -22.33 33.65 14.19
C THR A 117 -22.34 34.96 13.40
#